data_AF-A0A7S1ZD96-F1
#
_entry.id   AF-A0A7S1ZD96-F1
#
_cell.length_a   1.000
_cell.length_b   1.000
_cell.length_c   1.000
_cell.angle_alpha   90.00
_cell.angle_beta   90.00
_cell.angle_gamma   90.00
#
_symmetry.space_group_name_H-M   'P 1'
#
loop_
_entity.id
_entity.type
_entity.pdbx_description
1 polymer ?
#
loop_
_entity_poly.entity_id
_entity_poly.type
_entity_poly.pdbx_seq_one_letter_code
_entity_poly.pdbx_strand_id
1 'polypeptide(L)'
;VGGAADARTHAAAMARREIEAAERVLRERDEDVEEAEGTVMELKAELASERKRLLRSSTMDERSVRDMLRPLSFELEEASRELRLARDDARRAEEDAREATERHWALLRAVEEEEEEMEGEEDSDGEGGEEVRRGGGKKPK
;
A
#
# COMPACT_ATOMS: atom_id res chain seq x y z
N VAL A 1 -0.38 26.06 -27.48
CA VAL A 1 -0.01 24.64 -27.26
C VAL A 1 -0.13 24.24 -25.78
N GLY A 2 -0.23 25.16 -24.80
CA GLY A 2 -0.30 24.81 -23.37
C GLY A 2 -1.56 24.08 -22.85
N GLY A 3 -2.76 24.31 -23.41
CA GLY A 3 -4.00 23.83 -22.79
C GLY A 3 -4.23 22.30 -22.78
N ALA A 4 -3.57 21.55 -23.67
CA ALA A 4 -3.67 20.08 -23.70
C ALA A 4 -2.69 19.39 -22.75
N ALA A 5 -1.52 20.00 -22.52
CA ALA A 5 -0.56 19.56 -21.51
C ALA A 5 -1.16 19.75 -20.11
N ASP A 6 -1.71 20.94 -19.82
CA ASP A 6 -2.36 21.25 -18.54
C ASP A 6 -3.51 20.28 -18.20
N ALA A 7 -4.29 19.86 -19.20
CA ALA A 7 -5.38 18.91 -19.02
C ALA A 7 -4.90 17.49 -18.69
N ARG A 8 -3.81 17.01 -19.32
CA ARG A 8 -3.24 15.69 -19.05
C ARG A 8 -2.55 15.64 -17.69
N THR A 9 -1.78 16.67 -17.32
CA THR A 9 -1.19 16.79 -15.98
C THR A 9 -2.27 16.82 -14.90
N HIS A 10 -3.36 17.56 -15.13
CA HIS A 10 -4.49 17.56 -14.20
C HIS A 10 -5.16 16.18 -14.09
N ALA A 11 -5.37 15.49 -15.21
CA ALA A 11 -5.94 14.14 -15.22
C ALA A 11 -5.02 13.14 -14.48
N ALA A 12 -3.71 13.22 -14.68
CA ALA A 12 -2.73 12.39 -13.98
C ALA A 12 -2.73 12.66 -12.47
N ALA A 13 -2.84 13.92 -12.03
CA ALA A 13 -2.98 14.24 -10.61
C ALA A 13 -4.25 13.65 -9.99
N MET A 14 -5.37 13.64 -10.73
CA MET A 14 -6.61 13.00 -10.28
C MET A 14 -6.48 11.48 -10.21
N ALA A 15 -5.84 10.87 -11.21
CA ALA A 15 -5.54 9.43 -11.22
C ALA A 15 -4.67 9.00 -10.03
N ARG A 16 -3.60 9.75 -9.72
CA ARG A 16 -2.74 9.48 -8.55
C ARG A 16 -3.54 9.54 -7.25
N ARG A 17 -4.41 10.55 -7.09
CA ARG A 17 -5.28 10.66 -5.91
C ARG A 17 -6.23 9.48 -5.75
N GLU A 18 -6.75 8.95 -6.86
CA GLU A 18 -7.64 7.79 -6.83
C GLU A 18 -6.88 6.52 -6.40
N ILE A 19 -5.68 6.31 -6.94
CA ILE A 19 -4.80 5.20 -6.54
C ILE A 19 -4.42 5.33 -5.06
N GLU A 20 -3.95 6.49 -4.61
CA GLU A 20 -3.61 6.74 -3.20
C GLU A 20 -4.79 6.53 -2.26
N ALA A 21 -6.01 6.86 -2.69
CA ALA A 21 -7.22 6.62 -1.91
C ALA A 21 -7.51 5.11 -1.79
N ALA A 22 -7.39 4.35 -2.88
CA ALA A 22 -7.58 2.92 -2.87
C ALA A 22 -6.50 2.19 -2.04
N GLU A 23 -5.23 2.58 -2.18
CA GLU A 23 -4.13 2.06 -1.37
C GLU A 23 -4.28 2.36 0.12
N ARG A 24 -4.85 3.51 0.47
CA ARG A 24 -5.17 3.84 1.87
C ARG A 24 -6.22 2.90 2.44
N VAL A 25 -7.28 2.65 1.68
CA VAL A 25 -8.33 1.69 2.09
C VAL A 25 -7.73 0.30 2.27
N LEU A 26 -6.88 -0.15 1.34
CA LEU A 26 -6.17 -1.43 1.47
C LEU A 26 -5.36 -1.48 2.77
N ARG A 27 -4.56 -0.45 3.07
CA ARG A 27 -3.77 -0.40 4.31
C ARG A 27 -4.66 -0.49 5.55
N GLU A 28 -5.77 0.23 5.57
CA GLU A 28 -6.74 0.15 6.68
C GLU A 28 -7.33 -1.28 6.81
N ARG A 29 -7.60 -1.97 5.69
CA ARG A 29 -8.09 -3.36 5.75
C ARG A 29 -7.00 -4.33 6.21
N ASP A 30 -5.74 -4.12 5.84
CA ASP A 30 -4.62 -4.92 6.32
C ASP A 30 -4.43 -4.75 7.84
N GLU A 31 -4.54 -3.52 8.35
CA GLU A 31 -4.54 -3.23 9.79
C GLU A 31 -5.68 -3.97 10.53
N ASP A 32 -6.89 -3.96 9.97
CA ASP A 32 -8.03 -4.73 10.52
C ASP A 32 -7.75 -6.24 10.55
N VAL A 33 -7.05 -6.77 9.54
CA VAL A 33 -6.63 -8.19 9.52
C VAL A 33 -5.62 -8.46 10.63
N GLU A 34 -4.59 -7.61 10.78
CA GLU A 34 -3.59 -7.77 11.84
C GLU A 34 -4.23 -7.75 13.24
N GLU A 35 -5.18 -6.86 13.49
CA GLU A 35 -5.92 -6.79 14.76
C GLU A 35 -6.75 -8.06 15.01
N ALA A 36 -7.48 -8.54 14.00
CA ALA A 36 -8.27 -9.76 14.10
C ALA A 36 -7.38 -11.00 14.30
N GLU A 37 -6.20 -11.05 13.67
CA GLU A 37 -5.21 -12.11 13.89
C GLU A 37 -4.69 -12.10 15.33
N GLY A 38 -4.38 -10.92 15.86
CA GLY A 38 -3.98 -10.72 17.25
C GLY A 38 -5.02 -11.29 18.22
N THR A 39 -6.29 -10.90 18.04
CA THR A 39 -7.42 -11.39 18.85
C THR A 39 -7.53 -12.91 18.83
N VAL A 40 -7.44 -13.52 17.64
CA VAL A 40 -7.48 -14.98 17.49
C VAL A 40 -6.30 -15.66 18.19
N MET A 41 -5.09 -15.08 18.12
CA MET A 41 -3.92 -15.62 18.81
C MET A 41 -4.07 -15.54 20.33
N GLU A 42 -4.56 -14.42 20.85
CA GLU A 42 -4.81 -14.22 22.28
C GLU A 42 -5.84 -15.21 22.81
N LEU A 43 -7.00 -15.34 22.14
CA LEU A 43 -8.05 -16.30 22.54
C LEU A 43 -7.56 -17.76 22.47
N LYS A 44 -6.73 -18.12 21.48
CA LYS A 44 -6.10 -19.45 21.44
C LYS A 44 -5.17 -19.67 22.64
N ALA A 45 -4.37 -18.68 22.99
CA ALA A 45 -3.45 -18.76 24.11
C ALA A 45 -4.22 -18.86 25.44
N GLU A 46 -5.27 -18.06 25.61
CA GLU A 46 -6.16 -18.11 26.76
C GLU A 46 -6.83 -19.48 26.88
N LEU A 47 -7.42 -19.98 25.79
CA LEU A 47 -8.08 -21.29 25.77
C LEU A 47 -7.12 -22.43 26.14
N ALA A 48 -5.88 -22.38 25.64
CA ALA A 48 -4.86 -23.36 25.97
C ALA A 48 -4.42 -23.27 27.44
N SER A 49 -4.20 -22.06 27.95
CA SER A 49 -3.82 -21.80 29.34
C SER A 49 -4.91 -22.26 30.31
N GLU A 50 -6.16 -21.90 30.01
CA GLU A 50 -7.32 -22.22 30.83
C GLU A 50 -7.58 -23.72 30.84
N ARG A 51 -7.51 -24.38 29.68
CA ARG A 51 -7.58 -25.84 29.60
C ARG A 51 -6.52 -26.52 30.47
N LYS A 52 -5.27 -26.03 30.41
CA LYS A 52 -4.17 -26.57 31.22
C LYS A 52 -4.39 -26.34 32.72
N ARG A 53 -4.94 -25.19 33.09
CA ARG A 53 -5.30 -24.84 34.48
C ARG A 53 -6.36 -25.80 35.01
N LEU A 54 -7.43 -26.00 34.24
CA LEU A 54 -8.56 -26.85 34.60
C LEU A 54 -8.18 -28.34 34.69
N LEU A 55 -7.37 -28.86 33.76
CA LEU A 55 -6.90 -30.25 33.82
C LEU A 55 -5.91 -30.52 34.97
N ARG A 56 -5.20 -29.49 35.46
CA ARG A 56 -4.35 -29.60 36.66
C ARG A 56 -5.16 -29.63 37.94
N SER A 57 -6.39 -29.13 37.93
CA SER A 57 -7.32 -29.27 39.05
C SER A 57 -7.80 -30.72 39.10
N SER A 58 -7.30 -31.50 40.06
CA SER A 58 -7.53 -32.96 40.17
C SER A 58 -8.99 -33.36 40.46
N THR A 59 -9.92 -32.41 40.49
CA THR A 59 -11.31 -32.59 40.85
C THR A 59 -12.26 -32.60 39.66
N MET A 60 -11.79 -32.25 38.46
CA MET A 60 -12.66 -32.05 37.29
C MET A 60 -12.42 -33.13 36.25
N ASP A 61 -13.52 -33.77 35.84
CA ASP A 61 -13.53 -34.68 34.71
C ASP A 61 -13.49 -33.89 33.38
N GLU A 62 -13.13 -34.58 32.30
CA GLU A 62 -12.98 -33.96 30.97
C GLU A 62 -14.24 -33.28 30.44
N ARG A 63 -15.44 -33.77 30.83
CA ARG A 63 -16.70 -33.18 30.39
C ARG A 63 -16.93 -31.85 31.09
N SER A 64 -16.69 -31.79 32.40
CA SER A 64 -16.75 -30.54 33.17
C SER A 64 -15.75 -29.49 32.65
N VAL A 65 -14.53 -29.90 32.32
CA VAL A 65 -13.53 -29.01 31.69
C VAL A 65 -14.04 -28.48 30.34
N ARG A 66 -14.58 -29.35 29.49
CA ARG A 66 -15.12 -28.96 28.18
C ARG A 66 -16.29 -27.96 28.32
N ASP A 67 -17.21 -28.23 29.23
CA ASP A 67 -18.39 -27.38 29.42
C ASP A 67 -18.00 -25.97 29.90
N MET A 68 -16.96 -25.85 30.73
CA MET A 68 -16.44 -24.55 31.16
C MET A 68 -15.63 -23.82 30.09
N LEU A 69 -14.95 -24.53 29.20
CA LEU A 69 -14.21 -23.92 28.08
C LEU A 69 -15.13 -23.54 26.91
N ARG A 70 -16.40 -23.94 26.94
CA ARG A 70 -17.34 -23.74 25.84
C ARG A 70 -17.55 -22.27 25.48
N PRO A 71 -17.70 -21.32 26.42
CA PRO A 71 -17.83 -19.90 26.10
C PRO A 71 -16.58 -19.37 25.37
N LEU A 72 -15.39 -19.63 25.90
CA LEU A 72 -14.13 -19.20 25.29
C LEU A 72 -13.87 -19.86 23.93
N SER A 73 -14.32 -21.10 23.75
CA SER A 73 -14.28 -21.77 22.44
C SER A 73 -15.22 -21.11 21.43
N PHE A 74 -16.40 -20.66 21.88
CA PHE A 74 -17.35 -19.94 21.04
C PHE A 74 -16.81 -18.56 20.64
N GLU A 75 -16.24 -17.82 21.58
CA GLU A 75 -15.57 -16.53 21.28
C GLU A 75 -14.43 -16.71 20.26
N LEU A 76 -13.61 -17.76 20.40
CA LEU A 76 -12.58 -18.08 19.42
C LEU A 76 -13.15 -18.40 18.03
N GLU A 77 -14.30 -19.08 17.96
CA GLU A 77 -14.99 -19.35 16.69
C GLU A 77 -15.53 -18.07 16.05
N GLU A 78 -16.08 -17.14 16.84
CA GLU A 78 -16.54 -15.84 16.37
C GLU A 78 -15.36 -14.98 15.88
N ALA A 79 -14.30 -14.83 16.66
CA ALA A 79 -13.09 -14.11 16.24
C ALA A 79 -12.46 -14.74 14.98
N SER A 80 -12.49 -16.07 14.86
CA SER A 80 -12.02 -16.76 13.65
C SER A 80 -12.91 -16.48 12.43
N ARG A 81 -14.20 -16.20 12.62
CA ARG A 81 -15.11 -15.79 11.55
C ARG A 81 -14.84 -14.35 11.15
N GLU A 82 -14.66 -13.45 12.12
CA GLU A 82 -14.32 -12.05 11.88
C GLU A 82 -13.01 -11.92 11.11
N LEU A 83 -11.96 -12.67 11.50
CA LEU A 83 -10.71 -12.72 10.75
C LEU A 83 -10.90 -13.14 9.28
N ARG A 84 -11.81 -14.08 9.00
CA ARG A 84 -12.09 -14.46 7.60
C ARG A 84 -12.75 -13.33 6.84
N LEU A 85 -13.68 -12.61 7.47
CA LEU A 85 -14.34 -11.45 6.86
C LEU A 85 -13.33 -10.34 6.59
N ALA A 86 -12.48 -10.00 7.57
CA ALA A 86 -11.42 -9.00 7.40
C ALA A 86 -10.49 -9.36 6.23
N ARG A 87 -10.08 -10.62 6.10
CA ARG A 87 -9.26 -11.10 4.98
C ARG A 87 -9.99 -11.08 3.63
N ASP A 88 -11.29 -11.35 3.61
CA ASP A 88 -12.10 -11.23 2.39
C ASP A 88 -12.20 -9.76 1.96
N ASP A 89 -12.34 -8.83 2.91
CA ASP A 89 -12.42 -7.39 2.64
C ASP A 89 -11.08 -6.79 2.23
N ALA A 90 -9.96 -7.19 2.86
CA ALA A 90 -8.62 -6.80 2.43
C ALA A 90 -8.33 -7.23 0.99
N ARG A 91 -8.72 -8.46 0.61
CA ARG A 91 -8.57 -8.94 -0.77
C ARG A 91 -9.37 -8.12 -1.78
N ARG A 92 -10.59 -7.71 -1.42
CA ARG A 92 -11.38 -6.82 -2.29
C ARG A 92 -10.70 -5.47 -2.42
N ALA A 93 -10.19 -4.90 -1.33
CA ALA A 93 -9.46 -3.64 -1.38
C ALA A 93 -8.16 -3.75 -2.20
N GLU A 94 -7.50 -4.91 -2.18
CA GLU A 94 -6.34 -5.20 -3.04
C GLU A 94 -6.74 -5.23 -4.52
N GLU A 95 -7.83 -5.92 -4.85
CA GLU A 95 -8.40 -5.94 -6.20
C GLU A 95 -8.79 -4.53 -6.67
N ASP A 96 -9.43 -3.72 -5.81
CA ASP A 96 -9.83 -2.34 -6.12
C ASP A 96 -8.60 -1.43 -6.36
N ALA A 97 -7.57 -1.52 -5.51
CA ALA A 97 -6.33 -0.76 -5.67
C ALA A 97 -5.58 -1.14 -6.95
N ARG A 98 -5.57 -2.43 -7.27
CA ARG A 98 -5.02 -2.93 -8.51
C ARG A 98 -5.81 -2.42 -9.72
N GLU A 99 -7.14 -2.46 -9.69
CA GLU A 99 -7.98 -1.96 -10.77
C GLU A 99 -7.77 -0.45 -10.99
N ALA A 100 -7.69 0.33 -9.91
CA ALA A 100 -7.41 1.77 -10.00
C ALA A 100 -6.05 2.04 -10.67
N THR A 101 -5.03 1.24 -10.34
CA THR A 101 -3.70 1.34 -10.95
C THR A 101 -3.73 0.96 -12.43
N GLU A 102 -4.33 -0.19 -12.77
CA GLU A 102 -4.42 -0.67 -14.15
C GLU A 102 -5.20 0.28 -15.05
N ARG A 103 -6.29 0.87 -14.54
CA ARG A 103 -7.12 1.85 -15.27
C ARG A 103 -6.34 3.10 -15.68
N HIS A 104 -5.43 3.56 -14.82
CA HIS A 104 -4.70 4.82 -15.01
C HIS A 104 -3.28 4.64 -15.54
N TRP A 105 -2.79 3.41 -15.64
CA TRP A 105 -1.41 3.09 -15.99
C TRP A 105 -0.92 3.80 -17.26
N ALA A 106 -1.69 3.75 -18.35
CA ALA A 106 -1.30 4.35 -19.62
C ALA A 106 -1.20 5.89 -19.56
N LEU A 107 -2.08 6.54 -18.80
CA LEU A 107 -2.05 7.99 -18.60
C LEU A 107 -0.83 8.40 -17.77
N LEU A 108 -0.57 7.67 -16.68
CA LEU A 108 0.54 7.98 -15.79
C LEU A 108 1.89 7.76 -16.46
N ARG A 109 2.05 6.67 -17.23
CA ARG A 109 3.26 6.41 -18.02
C ARG A 109 3.53 7.48 -19.06
N ALA A 110 2.50 7.94 -19.79
CA ALA A 110 2.67 8.98 -20.79
C ALA A 110 3.07 10.33 -20.18
N VAL A 111 2.60 10.66 -18.98
CA VAL A 111 3.00 11.89 -18.27
C VAL A 111 4.40 11.77 -17.70
N GLU A 112 4.77 10.59 -17.16
CA GLU A 112 6.12 10.32 -16.66
C GLU A 112 7.18 10.41 -17.77
N GLU A 113 6.90 9.86 -18.95
CA GLU A 113 7.79 9.96 -20.13
C GLU A 113 7.96 11.42 -20.60
N GLU A 114 6.89 12.23 -20.57
CA GLU A 114 6.97 13.67 -20.90
C GLU A 114 7.76 14.47 -19.85
N GLU A 115 7.67 14.11 -18.56
CA GLU A 115 8.46 14.70 -17.48
C GLU A 115 9.95 14.35 -17.62
N GLU A 116 10.27 13.08 -17.94
CA GLU A 116 11.65 12.62 -18.18
C GLU A 116 12.29 13.29 -19.42
N GLU A 117 11.51 13.50 -20.50
CA GLU A 117 11.99 14.21 -21.70
C GLU A 117 12.31 15.69 -21.41
N MET A 118 11.54 16.36 -20.55
CA MET A 118 11.81 17.75 -20.14
C MET A 118 13.02 17.86 -19.21
N GLU A 119 13.24 16.89 -18.31
CA GLU A 119 14.41 16.87 -17.43
C GLU A 119 15.72 16.58 -18.21
N GLY A 120 15.66 15.83 -19.32
CA GLY A 120 16.82 15.52 -20.17
C GLY A 120 17.27 16.65 -21.11
N GLU A 121 16.42 17.64 -21.38
CA GLU A 121 16.75 18.78 -22.25
C GLU A 121 17.51 19.91 -21.52
N GLU A 122 17.48 19.98 -20.18
CA GLU A 122 18.17 21.03 -19.41
C GLU A 122 19.71 20.85 -19.33
N ASP A 123 20.23 19.67 -19.68
CA ASP A 123 21.68 19.34 -19.64
C ASP A 123 22.40 19.48 -21.00
N SER A 124 21.71 19.92 -22.07
CA SER A 124 22.24 19.91 -23.45
C SER A 124 22.40 21.28 -24.13
N ASP A 125 22.66 22.36 -23.37
CA ASP A 125 23.03 23.68 -23.94
C ASP A 125 24.46 24.11 -23.51
N GLY A 126 25.36 23.14 -23.37
CA GLY A 126 26.72 23.32 -22.87
C GLY A 126 27.88 23.11 -23.84
N GLU A 127 27.66 22.85 -25.14
CA GLU A 127 28.77 22.71 -26.11
C GLU A 127 28.39 23.24 -27.49
N GLY A 128 29.00 24.36 -27.90
CA GLY A 128 28.88 24.82 -29.29
C GLY A 128 29.30 26.26 -29.55
N GLY A 129 30.61 26.53 -29.59
CA GLY A 129 31.12 27.85 -29.97
C GLY A 129 32.55 27.80 -30.51
N GLU A 130 32.78 27.02 -31.58
CA GLU A 130 34.05 26.93 -32.30
C GLU A 130 34.27 28.14 -33.26
N GLU A 131 35.46 28.75 -33.12
CA GLU A 131 36.37 29.34 -34.12
C GLU A 131 35.93 30.49 -35.08
N VAL A 132 36.82 31.50 -35.22
CA VAL A 132 37.45 32.00 -36.47
C VAL A 132 37.63 33.55 -36.55
N ARG A 133 38.91 33.94 -36.38
CA ARG A 133 39.74 34.96 -37.09
C ARG A 133 39.18 36.36 -37.46
N ARG A 134 39.92 37.41 -37.05
CA ARG A 134 40.44 38.58 -37.83
C ARG A 134 41.12 39.52 -36.81
N GLY A 135 42.42 39.82 -36.84
CA GLY A 135 43.14 40.54 -37.88
C GLY A 135 43.35 42.00 -37.45
N GLY A 136 44.61 42.42 -37.21
CA GLY A 136 45.04 43.81 -37.39
C GLY A 136 45.21 44.71 -36.15
N GLY A 137 46.47 44.84 -35.70
CA GLY A 137 47.14 46.15 -35.58
C GLY A 137 46.96 46.98 -34.31
N LYS A 138 48.04 47.14 -33.52
CA LYS A 138 48.67 48.43 -33.18
C LYS A 138 49.91 48.24 -32.28
N LYS A 139 51.08 48.71 -32.75
CA LYS A 139 52.20 49.12 -31.88
C LYS A 139 51.82 50.42 -31.15
N PRO A 140 52.29 50.69 -29.92
CA PRO A 140 53.59 51.38 -29.70
C PRO A 140 54.27 50.94 -28.37
N LYS A 141 55.52 51.24 -27.98
CA LYS A 141 56.64 52.07 -28.46
C LYS A 141 57.92 51.24 -28.35
#